data_AF-A0A957N528-F1
#
_entry.id   AF-A0A957N528-F1
#
_cell.length_a   1.000
_cell.length_b   1.000
_cell.length_c   1.000
_cell.angle_alpha   90.00
_cell.angle_beta   90.00
_cell.angle_gamma   90.00
#
_symmetry.space_group_name_H-M   'P 1'
#
loop_
_entity.id
_entity.type
_entity.pdbx_description
1 polymer ?
#
loop_
_entity_poly.entity_id
_entity_poly.type
_entity_poly.pdbx_seq_one_letter_code
_entity_poly.pdbx_strand_id
1 'polypeptide(L)'
;MNGEWIPASKGMPDNGKNVLVFVAVPGRSGGTITVANHIDDRTEEASDETLGYVDEWAVYDEDTDTYWCPEGWYERQVANDAYGLMLLTDPVVAWMPLPAKPENYCHAGRDGECEWHDCPQLRDGEPARSGRHCPLDDIEAEDE
;
A
#
# COMPACT_ATOMS: atom_id res chain seq x y z
N MET A 1 1.64 13.65 -4.20
CA MET A 1 3.10 13.38 -4.11
C MET A 1 3.55 12.79 -5.43
N ASN A 2 4.61 13.32 -6.06
CA ASN A 2 5.18 12.72 -7.26
C ASN A 2 5.89 11.42 -6.83
N GLY A 3 5.41 10.28 -7.32
CA GLY A 3 5.89 8.96 -6.94
C GLY A 3 7.27 8.65 -7.49
N GLU A 4 8.31 9.11 -6.80
CA GLU A 4 9.69 8.79 -7.14
C GLU A 4 10.12 7.45 -6.55
N TRP A 5 10.89 6.69 -7.34
CA TRP A 5 11.51 5.44 -6.91
C TRP A 5 12.71 5.69 -6.00
N ILE A 6 12.67 5.12 -4.80
CA ILE A 6 13.73 5.14 -3.81
C ILE A 6 14.55 3.84 -3.98
N PRO A 7 15.85 3.92 -4.30
CA PRO A 7 16.70 2.72 -4.32
C PRO A 7 16.69 2.03 -2.95
N ALA A 8 16.47 0.71 -2.92
CA ALA A 8 16.42 -0.05 -1.66
C ALA A 8 17.73 0.05 -0.86
N SER A 9 18.85 0.32 -1.54
CA SER A 9 20.15 0.57 -0.91
C SER A 9 20.26 1.92 -0.18
N LYS A 10 19.31 2.85 -0.36
CA LYS A 10 19.31 4.17 0.28
C LYS A 10 18.40 4.25 1.51
N GLY A 11 17.59 3.22 1.76
CA GLY A 11 16.67 3.16 2.88
C GLY A 11 15.54 2.18 2.62
N MET A 12 14.92 1.73 3.70
CA MET A 12 13.74 0.86 3.70
C MET A 12 12.47 1.66 4.02
N PRO A 13 11.29 1.19 3.60
CA PRO A 13 10.03 1.71 4.10
C PRO A 13 9.88 1.42 5.59
N ASP A 14 8.87 2.02 6.23
CA ASP A 14 8.48 1.62 7.59
C ASP A 14 8.14 0.12 7.61
N ASN A 15 8.56 -0.59 8.66
CA ASN A 15 8.32 -2.03 8.82
C ASN A 15 6.84 -2.41 8.58
N GLY A 16 6.60 -3.47 7.81
CA GLY A 16 5.26 -3.97 7.49
C GLY A 16 4.42 -3.10 6.54
N LYS A 17 4.90 -1.91 6.17
CA LYS A 17 4.14 -0.99 5.31
C LYS A 17 4.15 -1.45 3.85
N ASN A 18 2.95 -1.56 3.29
CA ASN A 18 2.79 -1.87 1.87
C ASN A 18 3.31 -0.72 0.99
N VAL A 19 4.14 -1.07 0.02
CA VAL A 19 4.75 -0.19 -0.98
C VAL A 19 4.75 -0.86 -2.35
N LEU A 20 4.96 -0.09 -3.42
CA LEU A 20 5.34 -0.67 -4.71
C LEU A 20 6.84 -0.97 -4.67
N VAL A 21 7.23 -2.14 -5.17
CA VAL A 21 8.63 -2.53 -5.34
C VAL A 21 8.92 -2.88 -6.78
N PHE A 22 10.15 -2.60 -7.22
CA PHE A 22 10.70 -3.11 -8.46
C PHE A 22 11.69 -4.25 -8.15
N VAL A 23 11.35 -5.45 -8.62
CA VAL A 23 12.12 -6.68 -8.44
C VAL A 23 12.90 -6.98 -9.71
N ALA A 24 14.22 -7.11 -9.59
CA ALA A 24 15.08 -7.51 -10.70
C ALA A 24 15.05 -9.04 -10.86
N VAL A 25 14.17 -9.53 -11.74
CA VAL A 25 14.04 -10.97 -12.04
C VAL A 25 15.05 -11.38 -13.12
N PRO A 26 16.08 -12.18 -12.81
CA PRO A 26 17.06 -12.63 -13.79
C PRO A 26 16.41 -13.40 -14.95
N GLY A 27 16.81 -13.12 -16.18
CA GLY A 27 16.30 -13.81 -17.36
C GLY A 27 14.93 -13.34 -17.88
N ARG A 28 14.27 -12.39 -17.20
CA ARG A 28 13.14 -11.63 -17.76
C ARG A 28 13.61 -10.23 -18.11
N SER A 29 13.29 -9.77 -19.31
CA SER A 29 13.68 -8.44 -19.80
C SER A 29 13.02 -7.33 -18.97
N GLY A 30 13.72 -6.85 -17.95
CA GLY A 30 13.37 -5.62 -17.23
C GLY A 30 12.67 -5.77 -15.87
N GLY A 31 12.73 -6.94 -15.23
CA GLY A 31 12.16 -7.13 -13.88
C GLY A 31 10.63 -7.08 -13.83
N THR A 32 10.06 -6.90 -12.63
CA THR A 32 8.61 -6.76 -12.41
C THR A 32 8.32 -5.75 -11.30
N ILE A 33 7.12 -5.18 -11.31
CA ILE A 33 6.60 -4.35 -10.21
C ILE A 33 5.52 -5.13 -9.48
N THR A 34 5.55 -5.13 -8.15
CA THR A 34 4.49 -5.71 -7.30
C THR A 34 4.27 -4.88 -6.03
N VAL A 35 3.23 -5.19 -5.27
CA VAL A 35 3.02 -4.67 -3.91
C VAL A 35 3.73 -5.58 -2.93
N ALA A 36 4.57 -5.00 -2.07
CA ALA A 36 5.30 -5.73 -1.06
C ALA A 36 5.43 -4.92 0.23
N ASN A 37 5.87 -5.57 1.30
CA ASN A 37 6.40 -4.91 2.49
C ASN A 37 7.77 -5.49 2.85
N HIS A 38 8.56 -4.71 3.60
CA HIS A 38 9.74 -5.21 4.28
C HIS A 38 9.33 -5.62 5.69
N ILE A 39 9.73 -6.81 6.12
CA ILE A 39 9.55 -7.31 7.48
C ILE A 39 10.92 -7.31 8.15
N ASP A 40 11.04 -6.62 9.26
CA ASP A 40 12.24 -6.59 10.09
C ASP A 40 12.32 -7.85 10.96
N ASP A 41 13.53 -8.26 11.32
CA ASP A 41 13.77 -9.46 12.12
C ASP A 41 12.92 -9.50 13.40
N ARG A 42 12.23 -10.64 13.61
CA ARG A 42 11.38 -10.91 14.78
C ARG A 42 10.29 -9.87 15.04
N THR A 43 9.68 -9.31 13.99
CA THR A 43 8.56 -8.36 14.13
C THR A 43 7.20 -8.89 13.68
N GLU A 44 7.19 -9.98 12.90
CA GLU A 44 5.98 -10.63 12.41
C GLU A 44 6.04 -12.13 12.74
N GLU A 45 5.07 -12.62 13.53
CA GLU A 45 4.95 -14.03 13.86
C GLU A 45 4.51 -14.83 12.62
N ALA A 46 5.16 -15.97 12.39
CA ALA A 46 4.83 -16.85 11.28
C ALA A 46 3.68 -17.79 11.66
N SER A 47 2.64 -17.79 10.83
CA SER A 47 1.47 -18.66 10.91
C SER A 47 1.05 -19.06 9.50
N ASP A 48 0.16 -20.04 9.35
CA ASP A 48 -0.37 -20.44 8.04
C ASP A 48 -1.05 -19.26 7.30
N GLU A 49 -1.53 -18.25 8.03
CA GLU A 49 -2.14 -17.05 7.46
C GLU A 49 -1.10 -16.04 6.98
N THR A 50 0.01 -15.90 7.72
CA THR A 50 1.08 -14.95 7.38
C THR A 50 2.05 -15.56 6.37
N LEU A 51 2.67 -16.68 6.72
CA LEU A 51 3.68 -17.39 5.95
C LEU A 51 3.18 -18.82 5.71
N GLY A 52 2.40 -19.04 4.64
CA GLY A 52 1.64 -20.28 4.36
C GLY A 52 2.40 -21.62 4.35
N TYR A 53 3.71 -21.59 4.57
CA TYR A 53 4.59 -22.74 4.79
C TYR A 53 5.54 -22.46 5.96
N VAL A 54 4.99 -22.33 7.18
CA VAL A 54 5.73 -21.99 8.41
C VAL A 54 6.90 -22.94 8.63
N ASP A 55 6.66 -24.25 8.56
CA ASP A 55 7.66 -25.30 8.84
C ASP A 55 8.87 -25.27 7.89
N GLU A 56 8.71 -24.67 6.69
CA GLU A 56 9.78 -24.62 5.69
C GLU A 56 10.54 -23.30 5.69
N TRP A 57 9.87 -22.19 6.00
CA TRP A 57 10.41 -20.85 5.77
C TRP A 57 10.53 -19.99 7.02
N ALA A 58 9.87 -20.33 8.13
CA ALA A 58 9.96 -19.55 9.35
C ALA A 58 11.29 -19.78 10.10
N VAL A 59 11.68 -18.80 10.90
CA VAL A 59 12.81 -18.89 11.84
C VAL A 59 12.26 -19.22 13.22
N TYR A 60 12.62 -20.38 13.76
CA TYR A 60 12.23 -20.76 15.11
C TYR A 60 13.13 -20.10 16.17
N ASP A 61 12.51 -19.53 17.21
CA ASP A 61 13.17 -18.98 18.39
C ASP A 61 12.89 -19.86 19.61
N GLU A 62 13.90 -20.61 20.06
CA GLU A 62 13.81 -21.51 21.21
C GLU A 62 13.52 -20.78 22.53
N ASP A 63 13.94 -19.52 22.67
CA ASP A 63 13.78 -18.77 23.92
C ASP A 63 12.33 -18.36 24.15
N THR A 64 11.58 -18.11 23.07
CA THR A 64 10.18 -17.66 23.12
C THR A 64 9.18 -18.72 22.67
N ASP A 65 9.67 -19.87 22.19
CA ASP A 65 8.86 -20.93 21.57
C ASP A 65 7.97 -20.38 20.45
N THR A 66 8.56 -19.60 19.55
CA THR A 66 7.82 -18.83 18.51
C THR A 66 8.49 -18.99 17.15
N TYR A 67 7.67 -19.05 16.10
CA TYR A 67 8.13 -18.99 14.72
C TYR A 67 7.99 -17.57 14.20
N TRP A 68 9.04 -17.04 13.58
CA TRP A 68 9.08 -15.68 13.04
C TRP A 68 9.22 -15.71 11.52
N CYS A 69 8.60 -14.75 10.84
CA CYS A 69 8.92 -14.48 9.45
C CYS A 69 10.39 -14.04 9.36
N PRO A 70 11.20 -14.62 8.45
CA PRO A 70 12.54 -14.11 8.16
C PRO A 70 12.54 -12.62 7.84
N GLU A 71 13.63 -11.92 8.17
CA GLU A 71 13.83 -10.56 7.69
C GLU A 71 13.86 -10.54 6.15
N GLY A 72 13.10 -9.64 5.54
CA GLY A 72 13.18 -9.42 4.10
C GLY A 72 11.92 -8.86 3.45
N TRP A 73 11.89 -8.95 2.13
CA TRP A 73 10.79 -8.45 1.31
C TRP A 73 9.76 -9.54 1.05
N TYR A 74 8.49 -9.22 1.27
CA TYR A 74 7.37 -10.12 1.02
C TYR A 74 6.37 -9.49 0.07
N GLU A 75 6.07 -10.17 -1.03
CA GLU A 75 4.94 -9.83 -1.87
C GLU A 75 3.64 -10.00 -1.08
N ARG A 76 2.75 -9.02 -1.22
CA ARG A 76 1.47 -8.94 -0.51
C ARG A 76 0.30 -9.14 -1.46
N GLN A 77 -0.46 -10.19 -1.22
CA GLN A 77 -1.79 -10.36 -1.81
C GLN A 77 -2.80 -9.58 -0.95
N VAL A 78 -3.26 -8.42 -1.42
CA VAL A 78 -4.14 -7.54 -0.64
C VAL A 78 -5.62 -7.67 -1.04
N ALA A 79 -5.90 -8.05 -2.28
CA ALA A 79 -7.26 -8.05 -2.83
C ALA A 79 -7.99 -9.41 -2.70
N ASN A 80 -7.25 -10.48 -2.43
CA ASN A 80 -7.76 -11.83 -2.37
C ASN A 80 -7.50 -12.43 -0.98
N ASP A 81 -8.37 -13.34 -0.55
CA ASP A 81 -8.21 -14.14 0.67
C ASP A 81 -7.17 -15.26 0.47
N ALA A 82 -5.96 -14.87 0.08
CA ALA A 82 -4.82 -15.74 -0.19
C ALA A 82 -3.69 -15.45 0.80
N TYR A 83 -2.70 -16.37 0.88
CA TYR A 83 -1.54 -16.27 1.78
C TYR A 83 -0.96 -14.86 1.83
N GLY A 84 -0.85 -14.33 3.06
CA GLY A 84 -0.58 -12.93 3.29
C GLY A 84 0.81 -12.49 2.86
N LEU A 85 1.84 -13.32 3.04
CA LEU A 85 3.25 -12.99 2.77
C LEU A 85 3.92 -14.06 1.90
N MET A 86 4.43 -13.64 0.74
CA MET A 86 5.26 -14.49 -0.13
C MET A 86 6.68 -13.92 -0.20
N LEU A 87 7.67 -14.64 0.33
CA LEU A 87 9.06 -14.16 0.37
C LEU A 87 9.59 -13.92 -1.05
N LEU A 88 10.07 -12.70 -1.30
CA LEU A 88 10.75 -12.34 -2.53
C LEU A 88 12.22 -12.75 -2.45
N THR A 89 12.58 -13.77 -3.22
CA THR A 89 13.95 -14.29 -3.29
C THR A 89 14.81 -13.56 -4.33
N ASP A 90 14.19 -12.92 -5.32
CA ASP A 90 14.87 -12.06 -6.29
C ASP A 90 15.14 -10.65 -5.70
N PRO A 91 16.20 -9.96 -6.13
CA PRO A 91 16.57 -8.67 -5.55
C PRO A 91 15.52 -7.56 -5.78
N VAL A 92 15.08 -6.93 -4.69
CA VAL A 92 14.36 -5.65 -4.74
C VAL A 92 15.36 -4.52 -4.96
N VAL A 93 15.21 -3.78 -6.06
CA VAL A 93 16.16 -2.72 -6.44
C VAL A 93 15.69 -1.34 -5.96
N ALA A 94 14.39 -1.12 -6.00
CA ALA A 94 13.79 0.16 -5.61
C ALA A 94 12.36 -0.04 -5.11
N TRP A 95 11.88 0.91 -4.32
CA TRP A 95 10.52 0.96 -3.82
C TRP A 95 9.96 2.37 -3.86
N MET A 96 8.65 2.51 -3.74
CA MET A 96 7.99 3.80 -3.58
C MET A 96 6.69 3.62 -2.80
N PRO A 97 6.21 4.66 -2.07
CA PRO A 97 4.90 4.62 -1.43
C PRO A 97 3.80 4.26 -2.44
N LEU A 98 2.76 3.56 -1.97
CA LEU A 98 1.56 3.34 -2.79
C LEU A 98 1.00 4.72 -3.23
N PRO A 99 0.49 4.83 -4.47
CA PRO A 99 -0.24 6.01 -4.89
C PRO A 99 -1.40 6.32 -3.95
N ALA A 100 -1.80 7.60 -3.88
CA ALA A 100 -3.02 7.95 -3.19
C ALA A 100 -4.20 7.18 -3.79
N LYS A 101 -5.12 6.72 -2.93
CA LYS A 101 -6.36 6.08 -3.38
C LYS A 101 -7.09 7.01 -4.35
N PRO A 102 -7.77 6.48 -5.38
CA PRO A 102 -8.72 7.27 -6.15
C PRO A 102 -9.79 7.83 -5.21
N GLU A 103 -9.95 9.14 -5.18
CA GLU A 103 -11.06 9.78 -4.48
C GLU A 103 -12.25 9.84 -5.43
N ASN A 104 -13.25 8.99 -5.19
CA ASN A 104 -14.41 8.84 -6.07
C ASN A 104 -15.67 9.51 -5.51
N TYR A 105 -15.55 10.33 -4.47
CA TYR A 105 -16.70 11.03 -3.87
C TYR A 105 -16.28 12.41 -3.35
N CYS A 106 -17.23 13.34 -3.37
CA CYS A 106 -17.04 14.67 -2.81
C CYS A 106 -16.88 14.61 -1.28
N HIS A 107 -15.84 15.25 -0.74
CA HIS A 107 -15.65 15.43 0.71
C HIS A 107 -16.39 16.65 1.29
N ALA A 108 -17.17 17.37 0.47
CA ALA A 108 -18.00 18.51 0.88
C ALA A 108 -19.41 18.08 1.28
N GLY A 109 -20.09 18.91 2.07
CA GLY A 109 -21.55 18.89 2.15
C GLY A 109 -22.19 19.32 0.83
N ARG A 110 -23.41 18.84 0.55
CA ARG A 110 -24.22 19.21 -0.65
C ARG A 110 -24.59 20.70 -0.69
N ASP A 111 -24.34 21.44 0.39
CA ASP A 111 -24.58 22.87 0.53
C ASP A 111 -23.42 23.76 0.03
N GLY A 112 -22.33 23.15 -0.44
CA GLY A 112 -21.15 23.86 -0.92
C GLY A 112 -20.16 24.22 0.19
N GLU A 113 -20.37 23.74 1.42
CA GLU A 113 -19.39 23.85 2.51
C GLU A 113 -18.45 22.64 2.45
N CYS A 114 -17.24 22.87 1.93
CA CYS A 114 -16.17 21.87 1.93
C CYS A 114 -15.10 22.25 2.96
N GLU A 115 -14.88 21.39 3.95
CA GLU A 115 -13.83 21.59 4.95
C GLU A 115 -12.53 20.82 4.61
N TRP A 116 -12.50 20.12 3.47
CA TRP A 116 -11.35 19.34 3.06
C TRP A 116 -10.24 20.25 2.53
N HIS A 117 -9.12 20.28 3.24
CA HIS A 117 -7.99 21.19 3.00
C HIS A 117 -7.36 21.08 1.61
N ASP A 118 -7.49 19.94 0.94
CA ASP A 118 -6.97 19.71 -0.42
C ASP A 118 -8.05 19.87 -1.51
N CYS A 119 -9.24 20.36 -1.17
CA CYS A 119 -10.33 20.54 -2.11
C CYS A 119 -9.97 21.52 -3.24
N PRO A 120 -9.99 21.09 -4.52
CA PRO A 120 -9.71 21.98 -5.65
C PRO A 120 -10.67 23.18 -5.74
N GLN A 121 -11.90 23.04 -5.22
CA GLN A 121 -12.92 24.09 -5.25
C GLN A 121 -12.66 25.23 -4.24
N LEU A 122 -11.96 24.96 -3.13
CA LEU A 122 -11.55 25.99 -2.17
C LEU A 122 -10.50 26.94 -2.75
N ARG A 123 -9.71 26.47 -3.72
CA ARG A 123 -8.68 27.28 -4.38
C ARG A 123 -9.26 28.42 -5.22
N ASP A 124 -10.40 28.17 -5.88
CA ASP A 124 -10.96 29.06 -6.89
C ASP A 124 -12.34 29.65 -6.50
N GLY A 125 -12.87 29.30 -5.32
CA GLY A 125 -14.17 29.79 -4.81
C GLY A 125 -15.39 29.28 -5.60
N GLU A 126 -15.20 28.22 -6.37
CA GLU A 126 -16.20 27.60 -7.26
C GLU A 126 -16.84 26.41 -6.54
N PRO A 127 -17.71 26.67 -5.56
CA PRO A 127 -19.16 26.64 -5.82
C PRO A 127 -19.87 27.96 -5.55
N ALA A 128 -19.43 28.73 -4.56
CA ALA A 128 -20.06 29.99 -4.14
C ALA A 128 -20.15 31.04 -5.26
N ARG A 129 -19.17 31.03 -6.17
CA ARG A 129 -19.12 31.99 -7.29
C ARG A 129 -20.05 31.64 -8.47
N SER A 130 -20.28 30.35 -8.72
CA SER A 130 -20.92 29.88 -9.96
C SER A 130 -22.17 29.03 -9.74
N GLY A 131 -22.45 28.60 -8.51
CA GLY A 131 -23.50 27.64 -8.19
C GLY A 131 -23.26 26.23 -8.76
N ARG A 132 -22.07 25.94 -9.28
CA ARG A 132 -21.73 24.61 -9.84
C ARG A 132 -21.33 23.66 -8.72
N HIS A 133 -21.98 22.50 -8.68
CA HIS A 133 -21.64 21.39 -7.80
C HIS A 133 -20.30 20.75 -8.20
N CYS A 134 -19.66 20.07 -7.24
CA CYS A 134 -18.46 19.28 -7.50
C CYS A 134 -18.74 18.18 -8.52
N PRO A 135 -17.86 17.94 -9.52
CA PRO A 135 -18.02 16.80 -10.44
C PRO A 135 -18.00 15.43 -9.76
N LEU A 136 -17.62 15.36 -8.47
CA LEU A 136 -17.65 14.15 -7.64
C LEU A 136 -18.88 14.08 -6.70
N ASP A 137 -19.81 15.05 -6.81
CA ASP A 137 -21.09 15.10 -6.10
C ASP A 137 -22.16 14.37 -6.92
N ASP A 138 -22.02 13.04 -7.02
CA ASP A 138 -22.87 12.17 -7.86
C ASP A 138 -23.51 11.02 -7.06
N ILE A 139 -23.67 11.18 -5.74
CA ILE A 139 -24.52 10.27 -4.97
C ILE A 139 -25.95 10.67 -5.29
N GLU A 140 -26.64 9.83 -6.08
CA GLU A 140 -28.07 9.96 -6.40
C GLU A 140 -28.83 10.38 -5.12
N ALA A 141 -29.72 11.37 -5.24
CA ALA A 141 -30.65 11.67 -4.17
C ALA A 141 -31.38 10.36 -3.84
N GLU A 142 -31.23 9.85 -2.61
CA GLU A 142 -32.21 8.90 -2.10
C GLU A 142 -33.54 9.66 -2.11
N ASP A 143 -34.33 9.44 -3.16
CA ASP A 143 -35.73 9.82 -3.21
C ASP A 143 -36.42 9.11 -2.04
N GLU A 144 -37.15 9.91 -1.24
CA GLU A 144 -37.85 9.60 0.01
C GLU A 144 -38.61 8.27 0.06
#